data_AF-A0A150U049-F1
#
_entry.id   AF-A0A150U049-F1
#
_cell.length_a   1.000
_cell.length_b   1.000
_cell.length_c   1.000
_cell.angle_alpha   90.00
_cell.angle_beta   90.00
_cell.angle_gamma   90.00
#
_symmetry.space_group_name_H-M   'P 1'
#
loop_
_entity.id
_entity.type
_entity.pdbx_description
1 polymer ?
#
loop_
_entity_poly.entity_id
_entity_poly.type
_entity_poly.pdbx_seq_one_letter_code
_entity_poly.pdbx_strand_id
1 'polypeptide(L)'
;MMTTSCALALAACAQGTSTDEPFVDEVGQALVNPASVLGFESAADWTASGGVKSASADHSEGTSALALRNFNFAELQSVPLTTVSGVTSTIAFDLKPPVSPGFGNAQLVVNIPSQGVHSVWLGQVNLAGLPAGTYSPISFNVPASVVSALSNTYSDLTFKIVLNVPQTTTDYVVDNLRFVGGAPAGPSKVELRVSSADDRLVLYVNGLQRRMFDIDDPSIGQRIDVSDWFGSGDNDLRIQTLNTEGSTSYGVEVWVDDQLVVNATCPATLCNGQEVRQGIVADLTYSVDTPNRPAYQPVTVTATSAQPGKVYVNDVYTGRSTPTTLSLPPGNYTIGVGLGTQSPPYDYTGSYREQSVVVGASPMTVDVTANPPLGIQEDTRIGILPIRTSINYSASLGGADPSNIGVLSEDDIERLLTQARATSARWLEPLSYGLAKWTVDVLPPVEDVPIYEPNHDGWDTGRFQSEHPTAHLLSDYDMIVLFIPQHRADGSLVDDESNLAWAWDDRYLAIPTTYTGEGIGVPNAGLLHEVMHNYEGYNRNVLRSYNGIHGLHGSSNHGYYAGSNGEHDFVYFYRHFLRGQVAEFEAMRPDQDWPSIGATSGSLYLGVFPVLRHGFNVR
;
A
#
# COMPACT_ATOMS: atom_id res chain seq x y z
N MET A 1 22.59 52.12 7.78
CA MET A 1 22.68 52.91 9.02
C MET A 1 21.81 52.24 10.06
N MET A 2 22.40 52.01 11.23
CA MET A 2 21.81 51.34 12.39
C MET A 2 20.56 52.05 12.89
N THR A 3 19.56 51.28 13.33
CA THR A 3 18.82 51.59 14.57
C THR A 3 18.33 50.28 15.20
N THR A 4 18.71 50.13 16.46
CA THR A 4 18.45 49.00 17.37
C THR A 4 17.24 49.36 18.24
N SER A 5 16.38 48.38 18.57
CA SER A 5 15.51 48.33 19.78
C SER A 5 14.58 47.12 19.64
N CYS A 6 14.12 46.41 20.67
CA CYS A 6 14.50 46.24 22.08
C CYS A 6 13.62 45.05 22.54
N ALA A 7 14.17 44.11 23.31
CA ALA A 7 13.45 42.96 23.83
C ALA A 7 12.53 43.36 25.01
N LEU A 8 11.35 42.73 25.11
CA LEU A 8 10.54 42.73 26.33
C LEU A 8 10.28 41.29 26.77
N ALA A 9 10.90 40.92 27.89
CA ALA A 9 10.59 39.76 28.69
C ALA A 9 9.55 40.15 29.75
N LEU A 10 8.55 39.30 29.96
CA LEU A 10 7.65 39.36 31.12
C LEU A 10 7.82 38.06 31.89
N ALA A 11 8.41 38.18 33.08
CA ALA A 11 8.41 37.17 34.12
C ALA A 11 7.22 37.43 35.07
N ALA A 12 6.51 36.39 35.45
CA ALA A 12 5.61 36.40 36.60
C ALA A 12 5.84 35.10 37.40
N CYS A 13 6.33 35.28 38.63
CA CYS A 13 6.41 34.24 39.65
C CYS A 13 5.24 34.43 40.63
N ALA A 14 4.52 33.36 40.96
CA ALA A 14 3.85 33.20 42.25
C ALA A 14 3.72 31.70 42.59
N GLN A 15 4.38 31.30 43.68
CA GLN A 15 4.19 30.07 44.47
C GLN A 15 2.71 29.98 44.93
N GLY A 16 2.06 28.84 45.19
CA GLY A 16 2.43 27.44 45.33
C GLY A 16 1.47 26.82 46.35
N THR A 17 0.83 25.69 46.03
CA THR A 17 0.28 24.76 47.03
C THR A 17 0.32 23.34 46.46
N SER A 18 0.92 22.47 47.26
CA SER A 18 1.12 21.04 47.10
C SER A 18 -0.15 20.24 46.80
N THR A 19 -0.07 19.38 45.78
CA THR A 19 -0.70 18.06 45.77
C THR A 19 0.31 17.09 45.18
N ASP A 20 0.61 16.05 45.95
CA ASP A 20 1.48 14.93 45.59
C ASP A 20 1.01 14.28 44.28
N GLU A 21 1.81 14.43 43.23
CA GLU A 21 1.74 13.58 42.03
C GLU A 21 2.78 12.47 42.21
N PRO A 22 2.42 11.18 42.08
CA PRO A 22 3.38 10.11 42.21
C PRO A 22 4.38 10.21 41.07
N PHE A 23 5.67 10.34 41.43
CA PHE A 23 6.76 9.96 40.55
C PHE A 23 6.53 8.50 40.15
N VAL A 24 5.98 8.29 38.97
CA VAL A 24 6.11 7.01 38.27
C VAL A 24 7.55 6.97 37.80
N ASP A 25 8.39 6.32 38.60
CA ASP A 25 9.71 5.85 38.19
C ASP A 25 9.46 4.81 37.09
N GLU A 26 9.28 5.29 35.85
CA GLU A 26 9.23 4.44 34.68
C GLU A 26 10.67 3.99 34.43
N VAL A 27 11.06 2.87 35.05
CA VAL A 27 12.25 2.13 34.67
C VAL A 27 11.96 1.57 33.27
N GLY A 28 12.19 2.39 32.25
CA GLY A 28 12.35 1.93 30.89
C GLY A 28 13.55 1.00 30.85
N GLN A 29 13.31 -0.29 31.10
CA GLN A 29 14.19 -1.35 30.62
C GLN A 29 14.18 -1.20 29.11
N ALA A 30 15.22 -0.56 28.54
CA ALA A 30 15.44 -0.61 27.11
C ALA A 30 15.38 -2.08 26.70
N LEU A 31 14.48 -2.45 25.78
CA LEU A 31 14.43 -3.79 25.23
C LEU A 31 15.79 -4.08 24.60
N VAL A 32 16.57 -4.93 25.25
CA VAL A 32 17.86 -5.38 24.73
C VAL A 32 17.57 -6.39 23.62
N ASN A 33 17.99 -6.09 22.38
CA ASN A 33 17.83 -7.01 21.25
C ASN A 33 18.75 -8.24 21.45
N PRO A 34 18.21 -9.47 21.55
CA PRO A 34 19.04 -10.65 21.79
C PRO A 34 20.10 -10.90 20.74
N ALA A 35 19.82 -10.62 19.46
CA ALA A 35 20.80 -10.80 18.39
C ALA A 35 22.03 -9.89 18.58
N SER A 36 21.82 -8.65 19.02
CA SER A 36 22.90 -7.69 19.31
C SER A 36 23.80 -8.15 20.46
N VAL A 37 23.24 -8.78 21.51
CA VAL A 37 24.04 -9.28 22.64
C VAL A 37 24.81 -10.53 22.26
N LEU A 38 24.16 -11.45 21.55
CA LEU A 38 24.76 -12.70 21.07
C LEU A 38 25.88 -12.46 20.04
N GLY A 39 25.76 -11.42 19.22
CA GLY A 39 26.81 -10.93 18.31
C GLY A 39 27.82 -9.97 18.96
N PHE A 40 27.77 -9.75 20.28
CA PHE A 40 28.72 -8.90 21.01
C PHE A 40 28.85 -7.45 20.47
N GLU A 41 27.77 -6.89 19.91
CA GLU A 41 27.78 -5.58 19.24
C GLU A 41 28.03 -4.41 20.22
N SER A 42 27.77 -4.63 21.51
CA SER A 42 27.99 -3.66 22.58
C SER A 42 28.74 -4.30 23.74
N ALA A 43 29.92 -3.76 24.05
CA ALA A 43 30.67 -4.16 25.24
C ALA A 43 29.94 -3.85 26.55
N ALA A 44 28.92 -2.98 26.55
CA ALA A 44 28.12 -2.69 27.75
C ALA A 44 27.20 -3.86 28.14
N ASP A 45 26.86 -4.73 27.18
CA ASP A 45 25.89 -5.83 27.37
C ASP A 45 26.52 -7.06 28.05
N TRP A 46 27.82 -7.00 28.36
CA TRP A 46 28.59 -8.08 28.95
C TRP A 46 29.40 -7.60 30.14
N THR A 47 29.31 -8.24 31.30
CA THR A 47 30.15 -7.95 32.47
C THR A 47 31.35 -8.91 32.51
N ALA A 48 32.54 -8.41 32.80
CA ALA A 48 33.75 -9.23 32.96
C ALA A 48 34.17 -9.28 34.43
N SER A 49 34.44 -10.47 34.97
CA SER A 49 34.92 -10.62 36.35
C SER A 49 36.41 -10.30 36.54
N GLY A 50 37.16 -10.21 35.44
CA GLY A 50 38.59 -9.90 35.43
C GLY A 50 39.08 -9.41 34.07
N GLY A 51 40.25 -8.78 34.06
CA GLY A 51 40.85 -8.19 32.86
C GLY A 51 40.33 -6.81 32.49
N VAL A 52 40.77 -6.32 31.33
CA VAL A 52 40.30 -5.07 30.71
C VAL A 52 39.45 -5.43 29.51
N LYS A 53 38.16 -5.04 29.56
CA LYS A 53 37.15 -5.27 28.53
C LYS A 53 36.99 -4.03 27.64
N SER A 54 36.90 -4.22 26.32
CA SER A 54 36.61 -3.17 25.35
C SER A 54 35.85 -3.72 24.13
N ALA A 55 35.23 -2.85 23.34
CA ALA A 55 34.72 -3.22 22.02
C ALA A 55 35.89 -3.39 21.01
N SER A 56 35.70 -4.27 20.02
CA SER A 56 36.64 -4.55 18.94
C SER A 56 35.98 -4.28 17.58
N ALA A 57 36.75 -3.73 16.64
CA ALA A 57 36.36 -3.64 15.23
C ALA A 57 36.88 -4.83 14.40
N ASP A 58 37.64 -5.74 15.03
CA ASP A 58 38.01 -7.04 14.47
C ASP A 58 36.96 -8.04 14.95
N HIS A 59 36.07 -8.48 14.04
CA HIS A 59 34.88 -9.27 14.32
C HIS A 59 34.73 -10.40 13.28
N SER A 60 33.99 -11.44 13.63
CA SER A 60 33.65 -12.62 12.82
C SER A 60 32.24 -12.55 12.23
N GLU A 61 31.33 -11.81 12.86
CA GLU A 61 30.02 -11.43 12.34
C GLU A 61 29.68 -9.98 12.70
N GLY A 62 28.54 -9.47 12.23
CA GLY A 62 28.02 -8.20 12.73
C GLY A 62 28.93 -6.98 12.48
N THR A 63 28.99 -6.07 13.46
CA THR A 63 29.74 -4.80 13.36
C THR A 63 30.76 -4.58 14.49
N SER A 64 30.67 -5.32 15.59
CA SER A 64 31.62 -5.28 16.69
C SER A 64 31.82 -6.67 17.31
N ALA A 65 32.80 -6.78 18.20
CA ALA A 65 33.07 -7.98 18.99
C ALA A 65 33.60 -7.58 20.38
N LEU A 66 33.70 -8.53 21.30
CA LEU A 66 34.19 -8.26 22.66
C LEU A 66 35.67 -8.60 22.81
N ALA A 67 36.49 -7.60 23.13
CA ALA A 67 37.92 -7.75 23.41
C ALA A 67 38.19 -7.80 24.92
N LEU A 68 39.09 -8.72 25.32
CA LEU A 68 39.54 -8.88 26.70
C LEU A 68 41.06 -9.10 26.79
N ARG A 69 41.75 -8.40 27.70
CA ARG A 69 43.20 -8.54 27.96
C ARG A 69 43.56 -8.45 29.44
N ASN A 70 44.81 -8.73 29.79
CA ASN A 70 45.36 -8.65 31.14
C ASN A 70 44.61 -9.53 32.17
N PHE A 71 44.22 -10.74 31.77
CA PHE A 71 43.59 -11.74 32.64
C PHE A 71 44.23 -13.11 32.41
N ASN A 72 44.19 -13.96 33.43
CA ASN A 72 44.44 -15.40 33.32
C ASN A 72 43.14 -16.21 33.49
N PHE A 73 42.16 -15.64 34.19
CA PHE A 73 40.82 -16.15 34.37
C PHE A 73 39.83 -14.99 34.29
N ALA A 74 38.75 -15.16 33.52
CA ALA A 74 37.65 -14.22 33.46
C ALA A 74 36.33 -14.94 33.18
N GLU A 75 35.25 -14.44 33.77
CA GLU A 75 33.88 -14.78 33.43
C GLU A 75 33.26 -13.59 32.71
N LEU A 76 32.68 -13.84 31.54
CA LEU A 76 31.91 -12.89 30.75
C LEU A 76 30.44 -13.26 30.91
N GLN A 77 29.66 -12.38 31.54
CA GLN A 77 28.25 -12.58 31.86
C GLN A 77 27.40 -11.62 31.02
N SER A 78 26.46 -12.14 30.22
CA SER A 78 25.53 -11.29 29.46
C SER A 78 24.55 -10.58 30.38
N VAL A 79 24.00 -9.45 29.91
CA VAL A 79 22.73 -8.92 30.41
C VAL A 79 21.60 -9.95 30.21
N PRO A 80 20.47 -9.83 30.94
CA PRO A 80 19.28 -10.64 30.70
C PRO A 80 18.76 -10.47 29.26
N LEU A 81 18.41 -11.59 28.65
CA LEU A 81 17.91 -11.71 27.29
C LEU A 81 16.45 -12.16 27.30
N THR A 82 15.69 -11.66 26.34
CA THR A 82 14.41 -12.25 25.95
C THR A 82 14.60 -13.52 25.11
N THR A 83 13.50 -14.15 24.72
CA THR A 83 13.45 -15.33 23.84
C THR A 83 14.43 -15.20 22.67
N VAL A 84 15.23 -16.24 22.44
CA VAL A 84 16.22 -16.30 21.33
C VAL A 84 15.70 -17.23 20.25
N SER A 85 16.12 -17.00 19.00
CA SER A 85 15.75 -17.83 17.85
C SER A 85 16.84 -18.86 17.51
N GLY A 86 16.51 -19.82 16.65
CA GLY A 86 17.47 -20.78 16.08
C GLY A 86 17.98 -21.87 17.05
N VAL A 87 17.33 -22.08 18.19
CA VAL A 87 17.76 -23.02 19.25
C VAL A 87 17.98 -24.45 18.71
N THR A 88 19.16 -25.01 18.95
CA THR A 88 19.50 -26.41 18.64
C THR A 88 20.24 -27.11 19.78
N SER A 89 20.60 -28.38 19.58
CA SER A 89 21.40 -29.17 20.52
C SER A 89 22.88 -28.78 20.58
N THR A 90 23.32 -27.78 19.82
CA THR A 90 24.72 -27.35 19.80
C THR A 90 24.76 -25.83 19.85
N ILE A 91 25.62 -25.24 20.67
CA ILE A 91 25.84 -23.79 20.73
C ILE A 91 27.33 -23.52 20.63
N ALA A 92 27.73 -22.44 19.96
CA ALA A 92 29.13 -22.07 19.80
C ALA A 92 29.32 -20.55 19.86
N PHE A 93 30.52 -20.13 20.24
CA PHE A 93 31.01 -18.77 20.01
C PHE A 93 32.36 -18.84 19.33
N ASP A 94 32.76 -17.77 18.65
CA ASP A 94 34.04 -17.68 17.96
C ASP A 94 35.06 -16.99 18.87
N LEU A 95 36.25 -17.60 19.02
CA LEU A 95 37.36 -17.07 19.84
C LEU A 95 38.59 -16.84 18.97
N LYS A 96 39.15 -15.64 19.04
CA LYS A 96 40.41 -15.28 18.39
C LYS A 96 41.47 -14.98 19.45
N PRO A 97 42.41 -15.91 19.70
CA PRO A 97 43.48 -15.67 20.66
C PRO A 97 44.60 -14.84 20.03
N PRO A 98 45.24 -13.91 20.76
CA PRO A 98 46.31 -13.07 20.22
C PRO A 98 47.61 -13.85 19.98
N VAL A 99 47.80 -14.94 20.71
CA VAL A 99 48.91 -15.89 20.59
C VAL A 99 48.36 -17.30 20.70
N SER A 100 49.03 -18.28 20.12
CA SER A 100 48.59 -19.68 20.24
C SER A 100 48.69 -20.12 21.70
N PRO A 101 47.58 -20.48 22.38
CA PRO A 101 47.63 -20.83 23.79
C PRO A 101 48.35 -22.16 24.01
N GLY A 102 49.33 -22.20 24.91
CA GLY A 102 50.00 -23.44 25.32
C GLY A 102 49.17 -24.28 26.32
N PHE A 103 48.18 -23.65 26.95
CA PHE A 103 47.18 -24.24 27.83
C PHE A 103 45.93 -23.37 27.81
N GLY A 104 44.83 -23.87 28.37
CA GLY A 104 43.65 -23.06 28.64
C GLY A 104 42.36 -23.79 28.31
N ASN A 105 41.25 -23.23 28.77
CA ASN A 105 39.93 -23.74 28.47
C ASN A 105 38.87 -22.64 28.40
N ALA A 106 37.83 -22.92 27.62
CA ALA A 106 36.59 -22.17 27.58
C ALA A 106 35.46 -23.01 28.17
N GLN A 107 34.55 -22.39 28.90
CA GLN A 107 33.34 -23.02 29.43
C GLN A 107 32.12 -22.15 29.11
N LEU A 108 30.95 -22.77 29.05
CA LEU A 108 29.68 -22.07 28.84
C LEU A 108 28.66 -22.53 29.88
N VAL A 109 27.97 -21.57 30.47
CA VAL A 109 26.88 -21.78 31.43
C VAL A 109 25.66 -21.01 30.95
N VAL A 110 24.49 -21.61 31.10
CA VAL A 110 23.19 -21.02 30.75
C VAL A 110 22.29 -20.96 31.97
N ASN A 111 21.53 -19.87 32.09
CA ASN A 111 20.63 -19.63 33.22
C ASN A 111 19.33 -18.99 32.70
N ILE A 112 18.19 -19.63 32.96
CA ILE A 112 16.82 -19.18 32.64
C ILE A 112 15.92 -19.51 33.85
N PRO A 113 15.99 -18.73 34.95
CA PRO A 113 15.26 -19.04 36.18
C PRO A 113 13.75 -19.23 35.97
N SER A 114 13.14 -18.42 35.10
CA SER A 114 11.72 -18.50 34.74
C SER A 114 11.32 -19.84 34.08
N GLN A 115 12.28 -20.55 33.49
CA GLN A 115 12.10 -21.86 32.85
C GLN A 115 12.71 -23.00 33.67
N GLY A 116 13.06 -22.75 34.95
CA GLY A 116 13.64 -23.75 35.85
C GLY A 116 15.08 -24.18 35.51
N VAL A 117 15.76 -23.44 34.63
CA VAL A 117 17.17 -23.68 34.26
C VAL A 117 18.06 -22.79 35.12
N HIS A 118 18.75 -23.37 36.11
CA HIS A 118 19.58 -22.61 37.04
C HIS A 118 21.07 -22.94 36.86
N SER A 119 21.82 -22.01 36.26
CA SER A 119 23.28 -22.11 36.09
C SER A 119 23.76 -23.47 35.55
N VAL A 120 23.12 -23.96 34.48
CA VAL A 120 23.46 -25.25 33.87
C VAL A 120 24.76 -25.11 33.10
N TRP A 121 25.77 -25.89 33.50
CA TRP A 121 27.06 -25.98 32.82
C TRP A 121 26.95 -26.85 31.57
N LEU A 122 27.27 -26.28 30.40
CA LEU A 122 27.15 -26.93 29.09
C LEU A 122 28.42 -27.69 28.67
N GLY A 123 29.51 -27.51 29.41
CA GLY A 123 30.77 -28.22 29.20
C GLY A 123 31.98 -27.31 29.18
N GLN A 124 33.11 -27.90 28.77
CA GLN A 124 34.40 -27.23 28.67
C GLN A 124 35.12 -27.69 27.40
N VAL A 125 35.78 -26.76 26.72
CA VAL A 125 36.59 -26.99 25.53
C VAL A 125 38.04 -26.60 25.82
N ASN A 126 38.99 -27.44 25.41
CA ASN A 126 40.42 -27.14 25.52
C ASN A 126 40.84 -26.15 24.43
N LEU A 127 41.59 -25.11 24.82
CA LEU A 127 42.05 -24.04 23.91
C LEU A 127 43.52 -24.21 23.49
N ALA A 128 44.22 -25.23 24.01
CA ALA A 128 45.62 -25.47 23.69
C ALA A 128 45.81 -25.73 22.18
N GLY A 129 46.73 -25.00 21.57
CA GLY A 129 47.08 -25.14 20.15
C GLY A 129 46.16 -24.41 19.17
N LEU A 130 45.18 -23.62 19.65
CA LEU A 130 44.40 -22.75 18.75
C LEU A 130 45.31 -21.78 17.98
N PRO A 131 45.03 -21.51 16.69
CA PRO A 131 45.84 -20.61 15.88
C PRO A 131 45.76 -19.17 16.39
N ALA A 132 46.90 -18.51 16.50
CA ALA A 132 46.96 -17.09 16.83
C ALA A 132 46.29 -16.23 15.74
N GLY A 133 45.58 -15.18 16.13
CA GLY A 133 45.02 -14.17 15.23
C GLY A 133 43.88 -14.68 14.33
N THR A 134 43.36 -15.88 14.55
CA THR A 134 42.30 -16.48 13.74
C THR A 134 41.11 -16.87 14.62
N TYR A 135 39.89 -16.54 14.19
CA TYR A 135 38.68 -17.00 14.86
C TYR A 135 38.54 -18.51 14.77
N SER A 136 38.37 -19.14 15.93
CA SER A 136 38.13 -20.58 16.07
C SER A 136 36.78 -20.79 16.77
N PRO A 137 35.85 -21.58 16.20
CA PRO A 137 34.56 -21.84 16.83
C PRO A 137 34.74 -22.77 18.04
N ILE A 138 34.17 -22.37 19.17
CA ILE A 138 34.18 -23.10 20.44
C ILE A 138 32.78 -23.63 20.69
N SER A 139 32.56 -24.93 20.51
CA SER A 139 31.23 -25.55 20.53
C SER A 139 30.94 -26.37 21.78
N PHE A 140 29.69 -26.34 22.22
CA PHE A 140 29.15 -27.05 23.38
C PHE A 140 27.86 -27.77 23.00
N ASN A 141 27.61 -28.92 23.63
CA ASN A 141 26.34 -29.62 23.49
C ASN A 141 25.31 -29.02 24.47
N VAL A 142 24.12 -28.72 23.97
CA VAL A 142 22.99 -28.22 24.75
C VAL A 142 22.10 -29.41 25.15
N PRO A 143 21.97 -29.73 26.44
CA PRO A 143 21.08 -30.81 26.89
C PRO A 143 19.64 -30.61 26.42
N ALA A 144 18.92 -31.68 26.09
CA ALA A 144 17.55 -31.60 25.58
C ALA A 144 16.58 -30.85 26.52
N SER A 145 16.79 -30.91 27.84
CA SER A 145 16.02 -30.14 28.82
C SER A 145 16.24 -28.63 28.70
N VAL A 146 17.47 -28.22 28.39
CA VAL A 146 17.82 -26.82 28.15
C VAL A 146 17.30 -26.35 26.80
N VAL A 147 17.39 -27.18 25.75
CA VAL A 147 16.77 -26.89 24.44
C VAL A 147 15.27 -26.64 24.63
N SER A 148 14.59 -27.51 25.37
CA SER A 148 13.15 -27.37 25.63
C SER A 148 12.80 -26.08 26.37
N ALA A 149 13.64 -25.67 27.34
CA ALA A 149 13.47 -24.40 28.05
C ALA A 149 13.74 -23.17 27.15
N LEU A 150 14.77 -23.25 26.30
CA LEU A 150 15.13 -22.21 25.33
C LEU A 150 14.08 -22.06 24.21
N SER A 151 13.26 -23.07 23.95
CA SER A 151 12.15 -23.00 23.00
C SER A 151 10.88 -22.35 23.57
N ASN A 152 10.84 -22.00 24.87
CA ASN A 152 9.74 -21.29 25.49
C ASN A 152 9.98 -19.77 25.52
N THR A 153 8.99 -19.00 25.97
CA THR A 153 9.12 -17.55 26.19
C THR A 153 9.75 -17.23 27.55
N TYR A 154 10.72 -16.32 27.58
CA TYR A 154 11.38 -15.85 28.81
C TYR A 154 11.96 -14.44 28.62
N SER A 155 12.36 -13.80 29.71
CA SER A 155 13.01 -12.47 29.74
C SER A 155 14.23 -12.40 30.67
N ASP A 156 14.67 -13.54 31.20
CA ASP A 156 15.73 -13.67 32.20
C ASP A 156 16.84 -14.64 31.78
N LEU A 157 16.94 -14.96 30.48
CA LEU A 157 18.02 -15.78 29.96
C LEU A 157 19.35 -15.03 30.11
N THR A 158 20.36 -15.71 30.61
CA THR A 158 21.73 -15.20 30.55
C THR A 158 22.71 -16.30 30.16
N PHE A 159 23.76 -15.89 29.45
CA PHE A 159 24.91 -16.72 29.15
C PHE A 159 26.12 -16.26 29.94
N LYS A 160 26.90 -17.24 30.42
CA LYS A 160 28.20 -16.99 31.03
C LYS A 160 29.29 -17.77 30.31
N ILE A 161 30.24 -17.05 29.72
CA ILE A 161 31.44 -17.62 29.12
C ILE A 161 32.57 -17.52 30.14
N VAL A 162 33.25 -18.63 30.40
CA VAL A 162 34.42 -18.65 31.29
C VAL A 162 35.66 -18.90 30.43
N LEU A 163 36.66 -18.03 30.53
CA LEU A 163 37.94 -18.16 29.85
C LEU A 163 39.06 -18.30 30.87
N ASN A 164 39.84 -19.38 30.75
CA ASN A 164 41.09 -19.59 31.47
C ASN A 164 42.21 -19.74 30.45
N VAL A 165 43.07 -18.74 30.33
CA VAL A 165 44.04 -18.61 29.24
C VAL A 165 45.35 -17.99 29.72
N PRO A 166 46.46 -18.10 28.98
CA PRO A 166 47.68 -17.37 29.28
C PRO A 166 47.42 -15.86 29.25
N GLN A 167 47.92 -15.15 30.27
CA GLN A 167 47.78 -13.70 30.35
C GLN A 167 48.59 -13.01 29.25
N THR A 168 47.92 -12.10 28.53
CA THR A 168 48.49 -11.29 27.45
C THR A 168 48.11 -9.82 27.61
N THR A 169 48.92 -8.93 27.04
CA THR A 169 48.60 -7.49 26.91
C THR A 169 47.81 -7.17 25.65
N THR A 170 47.77 -8.11 24.69
CA THR A 170 46.95 -8.07 23.48
C THR A 170 45.63 -8.80 23.73
N ASP A 171 44.59 -8.40 23.02
CA ASP A 171 43.22 -8.84 23.26
C ASP A 171 42.97 -10.28 22.76
N TYR A 172 42.30 -11.08 23.59
CA TYR A 172 41.45 -12.16 23.11
C TYR A 172 40.15 -11.54 22.64
N VAL A 173 39.67 -11.95 21.46
CA VAL A 173 38.40 -11.46 20.92
C VAL A 173 37.38 -12.58 20.91
N VAL A 174 36.21 -12.32 21.48
CA VAL A 174 35.05 -13.22 21.56
C VAL A 174 33.93 -12.62 20.73
N ASP A 175 33.31 -13.46 19.90
CA ASP A 175 32.26 -13.02 19.00
C ASP A 175 31.27 -14.16 18.68
N ASN A 176 30.13 -13.86 18.04
CA ASN A 176 29.23 -14.79 17.37
C ASN A 176 28.71 -15.98 18.21
N LEU A 177 28.07 -15.70 19.36
CA LEU A 177 27.43 -16.72 20.19
C LEU A 177 26.11 -17.19 19.54
N ARG A 178 26.11 -18.38 18.95
CA ARG A 178 25.00 -18.91 18.14
C ARG A 178 24.71 -20.38 18.37
N PHE A 179 23.50 -20.82 18.06
CA PHE A 179 23.19 -22.25 17.94
C PHE A 179 23.68 -22.82 16.60
N VAL A 180 24.33 -23.98 16.63
CA VAL A 180 24.97 -24.62 15.47
C VAL A 180 24.07 -25.72 14.92
N GLY A 181 23.96 -25.81 13.58
CA GLY A 181 23.12 -26.82 12.93
C GLY A 181 21.62 -26.49 12.95
N GLY A 182 21.23 -25.37 13.55
CA GLY A 182 20.12 -24.61 13.01
C GLY A 182 20.55 -24.21 11.61
N ALA A 183 19.66 -24.30 10.62
CA ALA A 183 20.00 -23.81 9.29
C ALA A 183 20.68 -22.43 9.44
N PRO A 184 21.75 -22.09 8.68
CA PRO A 184 22.10 -20.68 8.55
C PRO A 184 20.78 -20.02 8.18
N ALA A 185 20.26 -19.14 9.06
CA ALA A 185 18.85 -18.82 9.04
C ALA A 185 18.48 -18.51 7.60
N GLY A 186 17.65 -19.37 7.00
CA GLY A 186 17.09 -19.04 5.70
C GLY A 186 16.49 -17.64 5.83
N PRO A 187 16.37 -16.89 4.74
CA PRO A 187 15.79 -15.56 4.84
C PRO A 187 14.48 -15.66 5.62
N SER A 188 14.32 -14.84 6.68
CA SER A 188 13.21 -15.02 7.64
C SER A 188 11.90 -15.25 6.89
N LYS A 189 11.15 -16.26 7.32
CA LYS A 189 9.88 -16.58 6.71
C LYS A 189 8.83 -15.69 7.35
N VAL A 190 8.17 -14.86 6.54
CA VAL A 190 7.07 -14.02 6.98
C VAL A 190 5.78 -14.58 6.41
N GLU A 191 4.83 -14.85 7.29
CA GLU A 191 3.52 -15.34 6.91
C GLU A 191 2.43 -14.42 7.43
N LEU A 192 1.38 -14.27 6.64
CA LEU A 192 0.23 -13.42 6.93
C LEU A 192 -1.03 -14.28 6.93
N ARG A 193 -1.96 -13.99 7.84
CA ARG A 193 -3.34 -14.47 7.77
C ARG A 193 -4.28 -13.30 7.96
N VAL A 194 -5.18 -13.10 7.01
CA VAL A 194 -6.35 -12.25 7.21
C VAL A 194 -7.48 -13.16 7.65
N SER A 195 -7.86 -13.13 8.92
CA SER A 195 -8.91 -14.00 9.48
C SER A 195 -10.32 -13.48 9.19
N SER A 196 -10.45 -12.17 8.94
CA SER A 196 -11.68 -11.53 8.48
C SER A 196 -11.37 -10.21 7.78
N ALA A 197 -12.20 -9.83 6.82
CA ALA A 197 -12.30 -8.50 6.24
C ALA A 197 -13.76 -8.31 5.82
N ASP A 198 -14.46 -7.34 6.41
CA ASP A 198 -15.88 -7.13 6.13
C ASP A 198 -16.10 -6.41 4.79
N ASP A 199 -15.32 -5.37 4.52
CA ASP A 199 -15.45 -4.59 3.28
C ASP A 199 -14.17 -4.64 2.47
N ARG A 200 -13.18 -3.80 2.82
CA ARG A 200 -11.86 -3.83 2.20
C ARG A 200 -10.78 -3.62 3.24
N LEU A 201 -9.70 -4.37 3.09
CA LEU A 201 -8.52 -4.29 3.93
C LEU A 201 -7.29 -4.15 3.06
N VAL A 202 -6.56 -3.04 3.19
CA VAL A 202 -5.37 -2.73 2.41
C VAL A 202 -4.14 -2.89 3.29
N LEU A 203 -3.15 -3.65 2.80
CA LEU A 203 -1.87 -3.84 3.48
C LEU A 203 -0.75 -3.15 2.70
N TYR A 204 0.06 -2.39 3.43
CA TYR A 204 1.28 -1.77 2.94
C TYR A 204 2.47 -2.29 3.72
N VAL A 205 3.61 -2.41 3.05
CA VAL A 205 4.90 -2.63 3.71
C VAL A 205 5.85 -1.53 3.25
N ASN A 206 6.37 -0.75 4.20
CA ASN A 206 7.28 0.38 3.96
C ASN A 206 6.76 1.38 2.92
N GLY A 207 5.46 1.69 3.02
CA GLY A 207 4.76 2.66 2.16
C GLY A 207 4.37 2.16 0.78
N LEU A 208 4.66 0.90 0.43
CA LEU A 208 4.21 0.28 -0.81
C LEU A 208 2.97 -0.58 -0.56
N GLN A 209 1.89 -0.33 -1.30
CA GLN A 209 0.70 -1.18 -1.26
C GLN A 209 1.07 -2.58 -1.77
N ARG A 210 0.81 -3.60 -0.96
CA ARG A 210 1.12 -4.99 -1.29
C ARG A 210 -0.12 -5.74 -1.76
N ARG A 211 -1.23 -5.56 -1.04
CA ARG A 211 -2.48 -6.27 -1.35
C ARG A 211 -3.69 -5.56 -0.76
N MET A 212 -4.81 -5.67 -1.45
CA MET A 212 -6.15 -5.37 -0.94
C MET A 212 -6.91 -6.69 -0.84
N PHE A 213 -7.59 -6.91 0.29
CA PHE A 213 -8.51 -8.02 0.53
C PHE A 213 -9.93 -7.47 0.54
N ASP A 214 -10.86 -8.22 -0.02
CA ASP A 214 -12.30 -7.98 0.09
C ASP A 214 -12.97 -9.17 0.79
N ILE A 215 -14.25 -9.02 1.15
CA ILE A 215 -15.02 -10.04 1.87
C ILE A 215 -15.06 -11.42 1.18
N ASP A 216 -14.95 -11.45 -0.15
CA ASP A 216 -14.99 -12.66 -0.94
C ASP A 216 -13.59 -13.20 -1.27
N ASP A 217 -12.51 -12.61 -0.74
CA ASP A 217 -11.14 -13.04 -1.05
C ASP A 217 -10.93 -14.50 -0.58
N PRO A 218 -10.60 -15.44 -1.49
CA PRO A 218 -10.55 -16.86 -1.18
C PRO A 218 -9.40 -17.24 -0.24
N SER A 219 -8.44 -16.34 -0.02
CA SER A 219 -7.32 -16.54 0.90
C SER A 219 -7.63 -16.10 2.34
N ILE A 220 -8.80 -15.50 2.60
CA ILE A 220 -9.23 -15.22 3.97
C ILE A 220 -9.28 -16.53 4.77
N GLY A 221 -8.73 -16.48 5.99
CA GLY A 221 -8.53 -17.61 6.89
C GLY A 221 -7.29 -18.45 6.60
N GLN A 222 -6.60 -18.24 5.47
CA GLN A 222 -5.39 -18.97 5.10
C GLN A 222 -4.14 -18.24 5.59
N ARG A 223 -3.13 -19.01 5.99
CA ARG A 223 -1.78 -18.50 6.26
C ARG A 223 -0.98 -18.55 4.96
N ILE A 224 -0.61 -17.38 4.44
CA ILE A 224 0.10 -17.21 3.17
C ILE A 224 1.52 -16.70 3.41
N ASP A 225 2.48 -17.16 2.60
CA ASP A 225 3.85 -16.66 2.60
C ASP A 225 3.89 -15.29 1.91
N VAL A 226 4.36 -14.28 2.65
CA VAL A 226 4.50 -12.89 2.19
C VAL A 226 5.92 -12.39 2.41
N SER A 227 6.88 -13.31 2.53
CA SER A 227 8.26 -12.96 2.90
C SER A 227 8.86 -11.95 1.92
N ASP A 228 8.55 -12.05 0.63
CA ASP A 228 9.01 -11.14 -0.44
C ASP A 228 8.54 -9.69 -0.29
N TRP A 229 7.62 -9.39 0.64
CA TRP A 229 7.21 -8.02 0.95
C TRP A 229 8.19 -7.30 1.88
N PHE A 230 9.01 -8.06 2.62
CA PHE A 230 9.87 -7.60 3.72
C PHE A 230 11.35 -7.70 3.37
N GLY A 231 12.12 -6.72 3.83
CA GLY A 231 13.59 -6.71 3.81
C GLY A 231 14.19 -6.75 5.22
N SER A 232 15.52 -6.80 5.32
CA SER A 232 16.23 -6.96 6.60
C SER A 232 15.85 -5.90 7.65
N GLY A 233 15.71 -6.32 8.91
CA GLY A 233 15.49 -5.44 10.06
C GLY A 233 14.03 -5.01 10.22
N ASP A 234 13.80 -3.82 10.76
CA ASP A 234 12.46 -3.28 11.02
C ASP A 234 11.73 -2.87 9.74
N ASN A 235 10.48 -3.32 9.62
CA ASN A 235 9.58 -2.98 8.52
C ASN A 235 8.28 -2.37 9.05
N ASP A 236 7.79 -1.32 8.40
CA ASP A 236 6.48 -0.74 8.69
C ASP A 236 5.39 -1.50 7.94
N LEU A 237 4.65 -2.36 8.65
CA LEU A 237 3.40 -2.95 8.18
C LEU A 237 2.24 -2.01 8.52
N ARG A 238 1.66 -1.38 7.50
CA ARG A 238 0.47 -0.53 7.67
C ARG A 238 -0.79 -1.26 7.19
N ILE A 239 -1.82 -1.23 8.03
CA ILE A 239 -3.10 -1.89 7.85
C ILE A 239 -4.17 -0.80 7.77
N GLN A 240 -4.84 -0.68 6.63
CA GLN A 240 -5.95 0.23 6.43
C GLN A 240 -7.24 -0.57 6.23
N THR A 241 -8.24 -0.35 7.06
CA THR A 241 -9.58 -0.92 6.86
C THR A 241 -10.50 0.15 6.32
N LEU A 242 -11.27 -0.22 5.31
CA LEU A 242 -12.19 0.65 4.59
C LEU A 242 -13.60 0.12 4.81
N ASN A 243 -14.54 1.04 4.96
CA ASN A 243 -15.95 0.75 5.00
C ASN A 243 -16.61 1.42 3.79
N THR A 244 -17.38 0.67 3.04
CA THR A 244 -18.17 1.12 1.90
C THR A 244 -19.59 1.43 2.35
N GLU A 245 -20.14 0.65 3.29
CA GLU A 245 -21.40 0.89 4.00
C GLU A 245 -21.58 -0.16 5.11
N GLY A 246 -22.23 0.20 6.23
CA GLY A 246 -22.62 -0.77 7.25
C GLY A 246 -21.54 -1.04 8.30
N SER A 247 -21.41 -2.30 8.73
CA SER A 247 -20.40 -2.70 9.71
C SER A 247 -19.01 -2.78 9.09
N THR A 248 -17.96 -2.80 9.93
CA THR A 248 -16.63 -3.10 9.44
C THR A 248 -15.85 -3.88 10.49
N SER A 249 -15.26 -4.99 10.08
CA SER A 249 -14.40 -5.82 10.91
C SER A 249 -13.21 -6.30 10.12
N TYR A 250 -12.10 -6.53 10.82
CA TYR A 250 -10.95 -7.20 10.24
C TYR A 250 -10.20 -7.99 11.31
N GLY A 251 -9.42 -8.96 10.85
CA GLY A 251 -8.41 -9.63 11.66
C GLY A 251 -7.18 -9.92 10.82
N VAL A 252 -6.02 -9.48 11.30
CA VAL A 252 -4.73 -9.61 10.64
C VAL A 252 -3.72 -10.16 11.64
N GLU A 253 -3.11 -11.27 11.27
CA GLU A 253 -2.03 -11.90 12.01
C GLU A 253 -0.80 -12.03 11.13
N VAL A 254 0.37 -11.70 11.68
CA VAL A 254 1.65 -11.86 10.99
C VAL A 254 2.60 -12.66 11.86
N TRP A 255 3.26 -13.64 11.25
CA TRP A 255 4.28 -14.46 11.87
C TRP A 255 5.62 -14.24 11.20
N VAL A 256 6.69 -14.18 12.00
CA VAL A 256 8.07 -14.23 11.53
C VAL A 256 8.70 -15.47 12.13
N ASP A 257 9.16 -16.38 11.29
CA ASP A 257 9.78 -17.64 11.69
C ASP A 257 8.91 -18.42 12.72
N ASP A 258 7.61 -18.53 12.39
CA ASP A 258 6.54 -19.15 13.22
C ASP A 258 6.21 -18.43 14.54
N GLN A 259 6.82 -17.29 14.83
CA GLN A 259 6.45 -16.45 15.98
C GLN A 259 5.43 -15.39 15.56
N LEU A 260 4.29 -15.35 16.25
CA LEU A 260 3.26 -14.32 16.03
C LEU A 260 3.78 -12.96 16.52
N VAL A 261 3.97 -12.02 15.58
CA VAL A 261 4.51 -10.68 15.85
C VAL A 261 3.48 -9.57 15.70
N VAL A 262 2.42 -9.78 14.90
CA VAL A 262 1.27 -8.87 14.80
C VAL A 262 0.00 -9.67 14.98
N ASN A 263 -0.91 -9.16 15.80
CA ASN A 263 -2.27 -9.67 15.97
C ASN A 263 -3.21 -8.47 16.11
N ALA A 264 -3.64 -7.94 14.97
CA ALA A 264 -4.50 -6.77 14.87
C ALA A 264 -5.93 -7.23 14.57
N THR A 265 -6.90 -6.77 15.36
CA THR A 265 -8.30 -7.07 15.12
C THR A 265 -9.14 -5.82 15.34
N CYS A 266 -10.21 -5.71 14.56
CA CYS A 266 -11.28 -4.76 14.81
C CYS A 266 -12.64 -5.49 14.82
N PRO A 267 -13.44 -5.35 15.90
CA PRO A 267 -14.81 -5.85 15.92
C PRO A 267 -15.78 -4.94 15.14
N ALA A 268 -16.81 -5.55 14.57
CA ALA A 268 -17.82 -4.96 13.67
C ALA A 268 -18.44 -3.61 14.11
N THR A 269 -18.48 -3.33 15.42
CA THR A 269 -19.19 -2.17 15.98
C THR A 269 -18.30 -0.99 16.33
N LEU A 270 -17.00 -1.20 16.56
CA LEU A 270 -16.05 -0.16 16.98
C LEU A 270 -14.64 -0.53 16.52
N CYS A 271 -14.15 0.13 15.47
CA CYS A 271 -12.73 0.09 15.14
C CYS A 271 -12.01 1.23 15.83
N ASN A 272 -11.04 0.91 16.69
CA ASN A 272 -10.18 1.91 17.33
C ASN A 272 -10.96 3.00 18.11
N GLY A 273 -12.12 2.64 18.68
CA GLY A 273 -13.00 3.59 19.38
C GLY A 273 -13.69 4.62 18.50
N GLN A 274 -13.57 4.52 17.17
CA GLN A 274 -14.25 5.37 16.20
C GLN A 274 -15.58 4.74 15.79
N GLU A 275 -16.55 5.61 15.46
CA GLU A 275 -17.78 5.21 14.80
C GLU A 275 -17.45 4.66 13.41
N VAL A 276 -18.04 3.52 13.08
CA VAL A 276 -17.88 2.91 11.75
C VAL A 276 -18.66 3.76 10.74
N ARG A 277 -17.92 4.49 9.89
CA ARG A 277 -18.46 5.34 8.82
C ARG A 277 -17.81 4.96 7.50
N GLN A 278 -18.42 5.34 6.38
CA GLN A 278 -17.84 5.12 5.06
C GLN A 278 -16.48 5.85 4.92
N GLY A 279 -15.53 5.20 4.25
CA GLY A 279 -14.15 5.65 4.09
C GLY A 279 -13.13 4.80 4.85
N ILE A 280 -11.94 5.36 5.07
CA ILE A 280 -10.93 4.79 5.97
C ILE A 280 -11.44 4.88 7.42
N VAL A 281 -11.62 3.71 8.05
CA VAL A 281 -12.11 3.60 9.44
C VAL A 281 -10.96 3.41 10.43
N ALA A 282 -9.93 2.68 10.02
CA ALA A 282 -8.72 2.50 10.83
C ALA A 282 -7.50 2.44 9.93
N ASP A 283 -6.41 3.01 10.46
CA ASP A 283 -5.13 3.14 9.78
C ASP A 283 -4.01 2.95 10.80
N LEU A 284 -3.47 1.74 10.88
CA LEU A 284 -2.54 1.34 11.94
C LEU A 284 -1.22 0.89 11.33
N THR A 285 -0.12 1.30 11.94
CA THR A 285 1.23 0.86 11.55
C THR A 285 1.85 0.03 12.66
N TYR A 286 2.39 -1.12 12.30
CA TYR A 286 3.10 -2.05 13.16
C TYR A 286 4.54 -2.19 12.68
N SER A 287 5.48 -2.29 13.61
CA SER A 287 6.87 -2.66 13.29
C SER A 287 7.01 -4.17 13.26
N VAL A 288 7.60 -4.70 12.19
CA VAL A 288 7.86 -6.12 11.96
C VAL A 288 9.36 -6.30 11.71
N ASP A 289 10.09 -6.81 12.71
CA ASP A 289 11.52 -7.10 12.59
C ASP A 289 11.75 -8.44 11.87
N THR A 290 12.56 -8.40 10.81
CA THR A 290 12.92 -9.58 10.02
C THR A 290 14.43 -9.58 9.77
N PRO A 291 15.26 -9.90 10.78
CA PRO A 291 16.70 -9.62 10.75
C PRO A 291 17.45 -10.43 9.68
N ASN A 292 16.94 -11.62 9.32
CA ASN A 292 17.59 -12.50 8.34
C ASN A 292 17.08 -12.31 6.91
N ARG A 293 16.14 -11.38 6.65
CA ARG A 293 15.73 -11.07 5.26
C ARG A 293 16.87 -10.36 4.52
N PRO A 294 16.90 -10.40 3.19
CA PRO A 294 17.80 -9.56 2.41
C PRO A 294 17.51 -8.06 2.62
N ALA A 295 18.55 -7.23 2.65
CA ALA A 295 18.39 -5.79 2.79
C ALA A 295 17.61 -5.17 1.62
N TYR A 296 16.82 -4.14 1.93
CA TYR A 296 16.22 -3.27 0.93
C TYR A 296 17.29 -2.69 0.00
N GLN A 297 16.98 -2.65 -1.28
CA GLN A 297 17.83 -2.00 -2.27
C GLN A 297 17.22 -0.67 -2.72
N PRO A 298 18.03 0.39 -2.80
CA PRO A 298 17.60 1.62 -3.43
C PRO A 298 17.46 1.40 -4.94
N VAL A 299 16.26 1.66 -5.44
CA VAL A 299 15.89 1.59 -6.86
C VAL A 299 15.61 3.00 -7.35
N THR A 300 16.56 3.59 -8.08
CA THR A 300 16.43 4.94 -8.62
C THR A 300 15.67 4.89 -9.94
N VAL A 301 14.49 5.48 -9.98
CA VAL A 301 13.61 5.54 -11.16
C VAL A 301 13.76 6.90 -11.83
N THR A 302 14.11 6.88 -13.11
CA THR A 302 14.26 8.09 -13.94
C THR A 302 13.45 7.98 -15.23
N ALA A 303 13.06 9.13 -15.76
CA ALA A 303 12.49 9.25 -17.09
C ALA A 303 12.82 10.64 -17.66
N THR A 304 13.33 10.68 -18.89
CA THR A 304 13.63 11.93 -19.60
C THR A 304 12.34 12.47 -20.21
N SER A 305 11.85 13.58 -19.69
CA SER A 305 10.69 14.28 -20.24
C SER A 305 10.64 15.73 -19.74
N ALA A 306 9.77 16.54 -20.32
CA ALA A 306 9.64 17.95 -19.96
C ALA A 306 9.04 18.16 -18.55
N GLN A 307 8.33 17.17 -18.01
CA GLN A 307 7.66 17.22 -16.71
C GLN A 307 7.96 15.95 -15.91
N PRO A 308 8.08 16.01 -14.57
CA PRO A 308 8.25 14.82 -13.75
C PRO A 308 7.17 13.75 -14.02
N GLY A 309 7.59 12.54 -14.39
CA GLY A 309 6.69 11.40 -14.58
C GLY A 309 6.12 10.88 -13.28
N LYS A 310 4.97 10.23 -13.31
CA LYS A 310 4.29 9.65 -12.14
C LYS A 310 4.69 8.18 -12.01
N VAL A 311 5.20 7.76 -10.84
CA VAL A 311 5.81 6.44 -10.66
C VAL A 311 4.82 5.43 -10.09
N TYR A 312 4.75 4.27 -10.73
CA TYR A 312 3.92 3.13 -10.36
C TYR A 312 4.79 1.91 -10.09
N VAL A 313 4.40 1.09 -9.11
CA VAL A 313 4.99 -0.22 -8.85
C VAL A 313 3.85 -1.23 -8.90
N ASN A 314 3.94 -2.19 -9.81
CA ASN A 314 2.88 -3.18 -10.05
C ASN A 314 1.50 -2.51 -10.24
N ASP A 315 1.46 -1.50 -11.12
CA ASP A 315 0.29 -0.68 -11.45
C ASP A 315 -0.30 0.17 -10.32
N VAL A 316 0.29 0.15 -9.12
CA VAL A 316 -0.13 1.04 -8.02
C VAL A 316 0.68 2.32 -8.02
N TYR A 317 -0.01 3.47 -8.03
CA TYR A 317 0.64 4.76 -7.93
C TYR A 317 1.33 4.92 -6.56
N THR A 318 2.60 5.31 -6.59
CA THR A 318 3.44 5.39 -5.38
C THR A 318 3.37 6.74 -4.66
N GLY A 319 2.62 7.71 -5.19
CA GLY A 319 2.67 9.10 -4.73
C GLY A 319 3.91 9.87 -5.14
N ARG A 320 4.83 9.25 -5.91
CA ARG A 320 6.12 9.83 -6.27
C ARG A 320 6.18 10.24 -7.73
N SER A 321 7.17 11.08 -8.03
CA SER A 321 7.47 11.51 -9.40
C SER A 321 8.96 11.40 -9.72
N THR A 322 9.31 11.18 -10.99
CA THR A 322 10.72 11.03 -11.41
C THR A 322 11.48 12.36 -11.40
N PRO A 323 12.78 12.38 -11.06
CA PRO A 323 13.55 11.24 -10.54
C PRO A 323 13.18 10.96 -9.07
N THR A 324 13.12 9.68 -8.70
CA THR A 324 12.89 9.27 -7.30
C THR A 324 13.64 7.98 -6.99
N THR A 325 13.91 7.73 -5.71
CA THR A 325 14.51 6.47 -5.25
C THR A 325 13.51 5.73 -4.38
N LEU A 326 13.11 4.54 -4.81
CA LEU A 326 12.30 3.60 -4.03
C LEU A 326 13.20 2.72 -3.18
N SER A 327 12.70 2.27 -2.03
CA SER A 327 13.35 1.25 -1.21
C SER A 327 12.57 -0.05 -1.40
N LEU A 328 13.12 -1.01 -2.16
CA LEU A 328 12.42 -2.26 -2.48
C LEU A 328 13.20 -3.48 -1.96
N PRO A 329 12.53 -4.48 -1.37
CA PRO A 329 13.20 -5.74 -1.05
C PRO A 329 13.47 -6.51 -2.34
N PRO A 330 14.41 -7.48 -2.33
CA PRO A 330 14.69 -8.28 -3.52
C PRO A 330 13.46 -9.03 -4.01
N GLY A 331 13.24 -9.02 -5.33
CA GLY A 331 12.02 -9.55 -5.92
C GLY A 331 11.80 -9.06 -7.35
N ASN A 332 10.68 -9.49 -7.93
CA ASN A 332 10.26 -9.09 -9.27
C ASN A 332 9.24 -7.94 -9.16
N TYR A 333 9.45 -6.89 -9.94
CA TYR A 333 8.60 -5.72 -9.96
C TYR A 333 8.36 -5.27 -11.40
N THR A 334 7.19 -4.67 -11.65
CA THR A 334 6.97 -3.83 -12.83
C THR A 334 7.02 -2.38 -12.38
N ILE A 335 8.01 -1.63 -12.86
CA ILE A 335 8.15 -0.20 -12.60
C ILE A 335 7.59 0.56 -13.79
N GLY A 336 6.50 1.29 -13.56
CA GLY A 336 5.83 2.11 -14.55
C GLY A 336 6.05 3.61 -14.32
N VAL A 337 6.09 4.39 -15.40
CA VAL A 337 6.09 5.85 -15.35
C VAL A 337 5.08 6.41 -16.34
N GLY A 338 4.07 7.10 -15.81
CA GLY A 338 3.13 7.89 -16.59
C GLY A 338 3.69 9.29 -16.88
N LEU A 339 3.89 9.60 -18.16
CA LEU A 339 4.40 10.87 -18.67
C LEU A 339 3.29 11.64 -19.38
N GLY A 340 3.23 12.96 -19.21
CA GLY A 340 2.23 13.76 -19.90
C GLY A 340 2.26 15.23 -19.52
N THR A 341 1.64 16.06 -20.36
CA THR A 341 1.42 17.48 -20.09
C THR A 341 0.10 17.70 -19.37
N GLN A 342 0.05 18.77 -18.57
CA GLN A 342 -1.15 19.27 -17.93
C GLN A 342 -1.48 20.64 -18.54
N SER A 343 -1.66 20.68 -19.87
CA SER A 343 -1.96 21.92 -20.60
C SER A 343 -3.47 21.98 -20.88
N PRO A 344 -4.27 22.51 -19.92
CA PRO A 344 -5.72 22.57 -20.08
C PRO A 344 -6.12 23.59 -21.16
N PRO A 345 -7.37 23.51 -21.66
CA PRO A 345 -8.38 22.50 -21.33
C PRO A 345 -8.40 21.29 -22.28
N TYR A 346 -7.58 21.25 -23.34
CA TYR A 346 -7.65 20.20 -24.37
C TYR A 346 -6.30 19.69 -24.90
N ASP A 347 -5.17 20.32 -24.58
CA ASP A 347 -3.87 19.97 -25.15
C ASP A 347 -3.11 18.99 -24.25
N TYR A 348 -3.84 17.98 -23.77
CA TYR A 348 -3.27 16.92 -22.96
C TYR A 348 -2.43 15.99 -23.83
N THR A 349 -1.32 15.54 -23.26
CA THR A 349 -0.52 14.45 -23.80
C THR A 349 -0.35 13.40 -22.72
N GLY A 350 -0.20 12.15 -23.13
CA GLY A 350 -0.06 11.03 -22.24
C GLY A 350 0.72 9.90 -22.89
N SER A 351 1.65 9.31 -22.16
CA SER A 351 2.31 8.06 -22.53
C SER A 351 2.71 7.32 -21.26
N TYR A 352 2.52 6.00 -21.23
CA TYR A 352 2.96 5.16 -20.13
C TYR A 352 4.13 4.30 -20.60
N ARG A 353 5.19 4.23 -19.80
CA ARG A 353 6.35 3.37 -20.07
C ARG A 353 6.57 2.49 -18.86
N GLU A 354 6.98 1.26 -19.08
CA GLU A 354 7.27 0.34 -17.97
C GLU A 354 8.52 -0.49 -18.23
N GLN A 355 9.03 -1.08 -17.16
CA GLN A 355 10.11 -2.04 -17.18
C GLN A 355 9.87 -3.10 -16.10
N SER A 356 9.86 -4.37 -16.49
CA SER A 356 10.03 -5.46 -15.52
C SER A 356 11.47 -5.50 -15.03
N VAL A 357 11.64 -5.53 -13.71
CA VAL A 357 12.94 -5.51 -13.05
C VAL A 357 13.01 -6.59 -11.99
N VAL A 358 14.21 -7.17 -11.86
CA VAL A 358 14.54 -8.06 -10.76
C VAL A 358 15.46 -7.29 -9.82
N VAL A 359 14.94 -6.92 -8.65
CA VAL A 359 15.74 -6.28 -7.60
C VAL A 359 16.57 -7.35 -6.93
N GLY A 360 17.89 -7.26 -7.09
CA GLY A 360 18.86 -8.20 -6.51
C GLY A 360 19.40 -7.71 -5.15
N ALA A 361 20.68 -7.98 -4.88
CA ALA A 361 21.35 -7.57 -3.64
C ALA A 361 22.15 -6.25 -3.78
N SER A 362 21.88 -5.45 -4.81
CA SER A 362 22.62 -4.20 -5.05
C SER A 362 21.68 -3.09 -5.51
N PRO A 363 22.02 -1.82 -5.20
CA PRO A 363 21.36 -0.65 -5.77
C PRO A 363 21.21 -0.76 -7.28
N MET A 364 20.08 -0.28 -7.81
CA MET A 364 19.87 -0.25 -9.26
C MET A 364 19.22 1.05 -9.73
N THR A 365 19.44 1.36 -11.00
CA THR A 365 18.78 2.47 -11.69
C THR A 365 17.87 1.89 -12.77
N VAL A 366 16.64 2.37 -12.81
CA VAL A 366 15.62 2.04 -13.81
C VAL A 366 15.34 3.30 -14.59
N ASP A 367 15.91 3.40 -15.79
CA ASP A 367 15.60 4.46 -16.74
C ASP A 367 14.60 3.95 -17.78
N VAL A 368 13.32 4.28 -17.58
CA VAL A 368 12.26 3.83 -18.50
C VAL A 368 12.24 4.61 -19.82
N THR A 369 13.10 5.63 -19.99
CA THR A 369 13.15 6.47 -21.20
C THR A 369 13.39 5.63 -22.46
N ALA A 370 14.23 4.60 -22.35
CA ALA A 370 14.61 3.76 -23.48
C ALA A 370 13.47 2.83 -23.94
N ASN A 371 12.52 2.50 -23.06
CA ASN A 371 11.41 1.61 -23.40
C ASN A 371 10.35 2.37 -24.16
N PRO A 372 9.81 1.85 -25.28
CA PRO A 372 8.74 2.52 -26.01
C PRO A 372 7.51 2.71 -25.10
N PRO A 373 6.71 3.77 -25.31
CA PRO A 373 5.40 3.85 -24.71
C PRO A 373 4.59 2.58 -24.99
N LEU A 374 3.84 2.12 -24.00
CA LEU A 374 2.78 1.17 -24.26
C LEU A 374 1.76 1.79 -25.21
N GLY A 375 1.24 0.98 -26.13
CA GLY A 375 0.08 1.36 -26.93
C GLY A 375 -1.21 1.18 -26.14
N ILE A 376 -2.34 1.32 -26.86
CA ILE A 376 -3.67 1.03 -26.34
C ILE A 376 -3.70 -0.38 -25.70
N GLN A 377 -4.10 -0.43 -24.45
CA GLN A 377 -4.35 -1.64 -23.66
C GLN A 377 -5.86 -1.93 -23.55
N GLU A 378 -6.68 -0.89 -23.59
CA GLU A 378 -8.14 -0.98 -23.53
C GLU A 378 -8.80 -0.23 -24.70
N ASP A 379 -9.60 -0.95 -25.48
CA ASP A 379 -10.40 -0.41 -26.58
C ASP A 379 -11.87 -0.67 -26.29
N THR A 380 -12.48 0.25 -25.52
CA THR A 380 -13.88 0.11 -25.11
C THR A 380 -14.78 0.33 -26.32
N ARG A 381 -15.52 -0.70 -26.72
CA ARG A 381 -16.49 -0.63 -27.82
C ARG A 381 -17.81 -0.10 -27.29
N ILE A 382 -18.21 1.06 -27.79
CA ILE A 382 -19.44 1.74 -27.38
C ILE A 382 -20.43 1.75 -28.55
N GLY A 383 -21.59 1.14 -28.34
CA GLY A 383 -22.72 1.23 -29.26
C GLY A 383 -23.67 2.34 -28.83
N ILE A 384 -23.79 3.41 -29.62
CA ILE A 384 -24.84 4.41 -29.43
C ILE A 384 -26.12 3.86 -30.05
N LEU A 385 -27.14 3.60 -29.23
CA LEU A 385 -28.48 3.18 -29.65
C LEU A 385 -29.40 4.41 -29.69
N PRO A 386 -29.69 4.96 -30.88
CA PRO A 386 -30.59 6.11 -30.98
C PRO A 386 -32.03 5.68 -30.72
N ILE A 387 -32.71 6.35 -29.80
CA ILE A 387 -34.14 6.13 -29.55
C ILE A 387 -34.90 7.24 -30.27
N ARG A 388 -35.63 6.90 -31.34
CA ARG A 388 -36.19 7.90 -32.25
C ARG A 388 -37.21 8.81 -31.57
N THR A 389 -37.98 8.26 -30.64
CA THR A 389 -39.04 8.98 -29.93
C THR A 389 -39.01 8.72 -28.43
N SER A 390 -39.31 9.74 -27.65
CA SER A 390 -39.50 9.64 -26.21
C SER A 390 -40.87 10.19 -25.81
N ILE A 391 -41.47 9.62 -24.77
CA ILE A 391 -42.68 10.14 -24.12
C ILE A 391 -42.23 10.71 -22.78
N ASN A 392 -42.15 12.02 -22.72
CA ASN A 392 -41.52 12.76 -21.62
C ASN A 392 -42.54 13.07 -20.53
N TYR A 393 -42.03 13.35 -19.33
CA TYR A 393 -42.85 13.73 -18.20
C TYR A 393 -43.56 15.06 -18.45
N SER A 394 -44.77 15.21 -17.91
CA SER A 394 -45.48 16.49 -17.85
C SER A 394 -45.86 16.79 -16.40
N ALA A 395 -45.29 17.86 -15.85
CA ALA A 395 -45.60 18.30 -14.49
C ALA A 395 -47.10 18.58 -14.28
N SER A 396 -47.80 18.98 -15.34
CA SER A 396 -49.25 19.22 -15.29
C SER A 396 -50.08 17.94 -15.13
N LEU A 397 -49.55 16.79 -15.54
CA LEU A 397 -50.19 15.48 -15.45
C LEU A 397 -49.59 14.59 -14.36
N GLY A 398 -48.42 14.93 -13.82
CA GLY A 398 -47.72 14.14 -12.82
C GLY A 398 -47.19 12.80 -13.35
N GLY A 399 -46.86 12.74 -14.64
CA GLY A 399 -46.35 11.53 -15.29
C GLY A 399 -46.08 11.73 -16.78
N ALA A 400 -45.72 10.63 -17.46
CA ALA A 400 -45.48 10.59 -18.91
C ALA A 400 -46.71 11.06 -19.71
N ASP A 401 -46.52 12.03 -20.61
CA ASP A 401 -47.58 12.58 -21.47
C ASP A 401 -47.35 12.21 -22.94
N PRO A 402 -48.22 11.40 -23.57
CA PRO A 402 -48.14 11.11 -25.00
C PRO A 402 -48.20 12.33 -25.94
N SER A 403 -48.59 13.51 -25.44
CA SER A 403 -48.51 14.76 -26.20
C SER A 403 -47.14 15.46 -26.09
N ASN A 404 -46.33 15.11 -25.08
CA ASN A 404 -44.99 15.64 -24.83
C ASN A 404 -43.90 14.75 -25.46
N ILE A 405 -43.92 14.66 -26.79
CA ILE A 405 -43.04 13.76 -27.56
C ILE A 405 -41.71 14.43 -27.90
N GLY A 406 -40.60 13.81 -27.48
CA GLY A 406 -39.27 14.10 -27.98
C GLY A 406 -38.99 13.33 -29.26
N VAL A 407 -38.29 13.94 -30.21
CA VAL A 407 -37.91 13.37 -31.50
C VAL A 407 -36.41 13.54 -31.71
N LEU A 408 -35.73 12.43 -31.99
CA LEU A 408 -34.29 12.43 -32.21
C LEU A 408 -33.96 12.64 -33.68
N SER A 409 -33.28 13.75 -33.98
CA SER A 409 -32.84 14.05 -35.35
C SER A 409 -31.53 13.34 -35.70
N GLU A 410 -31.22 13.24 -36.99
CA GLU A 410 -29.92 12.74 -37.44
C GLU A 410 -28.77 13.67 -37.02
N ASP A 411 -29.01 14.98 -36.96
CA ASP A 411 -28.04 15.97 -36.51
C ASP A 411 -27.66 15.76 -35.03
N ASP A 412 -28.62 15.36 -34.19
CA ASP A 412 -28.35 14.99 -32.79
C ASP A 412 -27.43 13.77 -32.73
N ILE A 413 -27.72 12.75 -33.53
CA ILE A 413 -26.94 11.49 -33.57
C ILE A 413 -25.51 11.77 -34.02
N GLU A 414 -25.34 12.53 -35.10
CA GLU A 414 -24.01 12.94 -35.59
C GLU A 414 -23.26 13.77 -34.55
N ARG A 415 -23.96 14.66 -33.84
CA ARG A 415 -23.38 15.48 -32.77
C ARG A 415 -22.84 14.61 -31.65
N LEU A 416 -23.63 13.70 -31.06
CA LEU A 416 -23.16 12.83 -29.98
C LEU A 416 -22.01 11.94 -30.46
N LEU A 417 -22.11 11.34 -31.65
CA LEU A 417 -21.04 10.51 -32.22
C LEU A 417 -19.73 11.29 -32.33
N THR A 418 -19.79 12.53 -32.83
CA THR A 418 -18.60 13.36 -33.02
C THR A 418 -18.02 13.81 -31.68
N GLN A 419 -18.87 14.14 -30.70
CA GLN A 419 -18.45 14.44 -29.34
C GLN A 419 -17.80 13.23 -28.65
N ALA A 420 -18.37 12.03 -28.78
CA ALA A 420 -17.81 10.81 -28.22
C ALA A 420 -16.40 10.52 -28.77
N ARG A 421 -16.23 10.63 -30.08
CA ARG A 421 -14.92 10.49 -30.73
C ARG A 421 -13.93 11.57 -30.30
N ALA A 422 -14.37 12.83 -30.19
CA ALA A 422 -13.53 13.92 -29.69
C ALA A 422 -13.12 13.71 -28.22
N THR A 423 -14.04 13.25 -27.39
CA THR A 423 -13.81 12.93 -25.97
C THR A 423 -12.77 11.82 -25.82
N SER A 424 -12.92 10.74 -26.59
CA SER A 424 -11.92 9.65 -26.61
C SER A 424 -10.54 10.18 -26.99
N ALA A 425 -10.42 10.85 -28.13
CA ALA A 425 -9.12 11.23 -28.69
C ALA A 425 -8.42 12.36 -27.93
N ARG A 426 -9.18 13.34 -27.40
CA ARG A 426 -8.63 14.55 -26.79
C ARG A 426 -8.57 14.49 -25.27
N TRP A 427 -9.39 13.66 -24.63
CA TRP A 427 -9.38 13.46 -23.19
C TRP A 427 -9.02 12.03 -22.79
N LEU A 428 -9.87 11.03 -23.02
CA LEU A 428 -9.64 9.69 -22.45
C LEU A 428 -8.25 9.14 -22.78
N GLU A 429 -7.85 9.18 -24.06
CA GLU A 429 -6.57 8.66 -24.51
C GLU A 429 -5.39 9.37 -23.81
N PRO A 430 -5.20 10.69 -23.91
CA PRO A 430 -4.08 11.34 -23.21
C PRO A 430 -4.21 11.32 -21.68
N LEU A 431 -5.42 11.38 -21.11
CA LEU A 431 -5.62 11.33 -19.65
C LEU A 431 -5.32 9.93 -19.09
N SER A 432 -5.55 8.86 -19.85
CA SER A 432 -5.17 7.48 -19.51
C SER A 432 -3.72 7.14 -19.83
N TYR A 433 -2.88 8.11 -20.21
CA TYR A 433 -1.51 7.89 -20.68
C TYR A 433 -1.39 7.12 -22.01
N GLY A 434 -2.39 7.23 -22.88
CA GLY A 434 -2.47 6.53 -24.15
C GLY A 434 -2.80 5.05 -24.00
N LEU A 435 -3.35 4.65 -22.85
CA LEU A 435 -3.68 3.25 -22.55
C LEU A 435 -5.10 2.88 -22.97
N ALA A 436 -6.03 3.83 -23.00
CA ALA A 436 -7.42 3.56 -23.32
C ALA A 436 -7.94 4.45 -24.45
N LYS A 437 -8.82 3.89 -25.29
CA LYS A 437 -9.61 4.64 -26.27
C LYS A 437 -11.03 4.08 -26.34
N TRP A 438 -11.93 4.81 -26.98
CA TRP A 438 -13.25 4.32 -27.38
C TRP A 438 -13.31 4.07 -28.88
N THR A 439 -13.89 2.93 -29.24
CA THR A 439 -14.39 2.68 -30.60
C THR A 439 -15.90 2.82 -30.58
N VAL A 440 -16.41 3.83 -31.28
CA VAL A 440 -17.82 4.24 -31.17
C VAL A 440 -18.55 4.03 -32.50
N ASP A 441 -19.60 3.21 -32.43
CA ASP A 441 -20.53 2.92 -33.53
C ASP A 441 -21.92 3.47 -33.23
N VAL A 442 -22.65 3.81 -34.28
CA VAL A 442 -24.08 4.12 -34.20
C VAL A 442 -24.85 2.87 -34.62
N LEU A 443 -25.69 2.38 -33.72
CA LEU A 443 -26.57 1.24 -33.95
C LEU A 443 -27.82 1.67 -34.72
N PRO A 444 -28.55 0.72 -35.33
CA PRO A 444 -29.84 1.03 -35.95
C PRO A 444 -30.78 1.72 -34.95
N PRO A 445 -31.44 2.83 -35.35
CA PRO A 445 -32.34 3.56 -34.48
C PRO A 445 -33.56 2.70 -34.12
N VAL A 446 -34.03 2.83 -32.88
CA VAL A 446 -35.28 2.22 -32.41
C VAL A 446 -36.42 3.18 -32.73
N GLU A 447 -37.31 2.78 -33.64
CA GLU A 447 -38.37 3.65 -34.16
C GLU A 447 -39.78 3.30 -33.64
N ASP A 448 -39.98 2.05 -33.23
CA ASP A 448 -41.27 1.47 -32.88
C ASP A 448 -41.54 1.41 -31.36
N VAL A 449 -40.50 1.56 -30.54
CA VAL A 449 -40.58 1.53 -29.08
C VAL A 449 -40.11 2.86 -28.50
N PRO A 450 -41.03 3.74 -28.04
CA PRO A 450 -40.63 4.96 -27.35
C PRO A 450 -40.11 4.62 -25.95
N ILE A 451 -39.15 5.41 -25.46
CA ILE A 451 -38.75 5.38 -24.06
C ILE A 451 -39.62 6.34 -23.25
N TYR A 452 -40.05 5.91 -22.06
CA TYR A 452 -41.00 6.65 -21.21
C TYR A 452 -40.29 7.26 -20.02
N GLU A 453 -40.69 8.47 -19.66
CA GLU A 453 -40.27 9.16 -18.44
C GLU A 453 -41.44 9.23 -17.44
N PRO A 454 -41.69 8.17 -16.65
CA PRO A 454 -42.80 8.12 -15.71
C PRO A 454 -42.72 9.14 -14.57
N ASN A 455 -41.53 9.65 -14.24
CA ASN A 455 -41.30 10.68 -13.23
C ASN A 455 -40.18 11.62 -13.69
N HIS A 456 -40.15 12.84 -13.16
CA HIS A 456 -39.13 13.86 -13.47
C HIS A 456 -37.71 13.28 -13.36
N ASP A 457 -36.96 13.31 -14.46
CA ASP A 457 -35.61 12.75 -14.63
C ASP A 457 -35.48 11.22 -14.45
N GLY A 458 -36.56 10.45 -14.46
CA GLY A 458 -36.51 8.99 -14.30
C GLY A 458 -37.14 8.25 -15.47
N TRP A 459 -36.28 7.73 -16.34
CA TRP A 459 -36.69 6.95 -17.51
C TRP A 459 -36.93 5.48 -17.16
N ASP A 460 -37.98 4.91 -17.75
CA ASP A 460 -38.37 3.51 -17.57
C ASP A 460 -37.52 2.58 -18.46
N THR A 461 -36.24 2.48 -18.14
CA THR A 461 -35.28 1.63 -18.86
C THR A 461 -35.64 0.15 -18.75
N GLY A 462 -36.21 -0.28 -17.63
CA GLY A 462 -36.67 -1.64 -17.42
C GLY A 462 -37.81 -2.01 -18.39
N ARG A 463 -38.81 -1.13 -18.52
CA ARG A 463 -39.86 -1.30 -19.54
C ARG A 463 -39.28 -1.27 -20.95
N PHE A 464 -38.44 -0.30 -21.27
CA PHE A 464 -37.81 -0.19 -22.59
C PHE A 464 -37.06 -1.48 -22.95
N GLN A 465 -36.23 -2.01 -22.05
CA GLN A 465 -35.51 -3.27 -22.28
C GLN A 465 -36.45 -4.47 -22.40
N SER A 466 -37.60 -4.48 -21.73
CA SER A 466 -38.59 -5.56 -21.85
C SER A 466 -39.33 -5.54 -23.19
N GLU A 467 -39.63 -4.34 -23.72
CA GLU A 467 -40.33 -4.14 -24.99
C GLU A 467 -39.35 -4.22 -26.18
N HIS A 468 -38.09 -3.84 -25.96
CA HIS A 468 -37.00 -3.89 -26.94
C HIS A 468 -35.75 -4.54 -26.32
N PRO A 469 -35.64 -5.89 -26.32
CA PRO A 469 -34.52 -6.58 -25.69
C PRO A 469 -33.15 -6.25 -26.30
N THR A 470 -32.39 -5.37 -25.65
CA THR A 470 -31.05 -4.92 -26.08
C THR A 470 -29.90 -5.76 -25.54
N ALA A 471 -30.17 -6.73 -24.67
CA ALA A 471 -29.13 -7.53 -24.00
C ALA A 471 -28.19 -8.26 -24.98
N HIS A 472 -28.68 -8.58 -26.18
CA HIS A 472 -27.88 -9.20 -27.23
C HIS A 472 -26.75 -8.30 -27.74
N LEU A 473 -26.88 -6.97 -27.66
CA LEU A 473 -25.86 -6.02 -28.12
C LEU A 473 -24.59 -6.10 -27.27
N LEU A 474 -24.69 -6.56 -26.02
CA LEU A 474 -23.56 -6.69 -25.10
C LEU A 474 -22.62 -7.87 -25.44
N SER A 475 -22.89 -8.63 -26.51
CA SER A 475 -21.88 -9.53 -27.10
C SER A 475 -20.89 -8.78 -27.98
N ASP A 476 -21.34 -7.69 -28.59
CA ASP A 476 -20.61 -6.97 -29.64
C ASP A 476 -20.03 -5.65 -29.11
N TYR A 477 -20.57 -5.14 -28.01
CA TYR A 477 -20.17 -3.90 -27.37
C TYR A 477 -19.92 -4.10 -25.89
N ASP A 478 -18.94 -3.36 -25.37
CA ASP A 478 -18.63 -3.33 -23.94
C ASP A 478 -19.62 -2.41 -23.20
N MET A 479 -20.11 -1.37 -23.90
CA MET A 479 -21.11 -0.45 -23.39
C MET A 479 -22.17 -0.09 -24.44
N ILE A 480 -23.40 0.18 -23.97
CA ILE A 480 -24.50 0.68 -24.80
C ILE A 480 -24.96 2.03 -24.26
N VAL A 481 -24.96 3.04 -25.12
CA VAL A 481 -25.47 4.37 -24.82
C VAL A 481 -26.87 4.51 -25.44
N LEU A 482 -27.90 4.55 -24.60
CA LEU A 482 -29.24 4.95 -25.01
C LEU A 482 -29.25 6.46 -25.23
N PHE A 483 -29.43 6.90 -26.47
CA PHE A 483 -29.48 8.33 -26.79
C PHE A 483 -30.93 8.80 -26.92
N ILE A 484 -31.34 9.67 -25.99
CA ILE A 484 -32.75 9.97 -25.72
C ILE A 484 -33.07 11.41 -26.15
N PRO A 485 -34.11 11.64 -26.98
CA PRO A 485 -34.45 12.98 -27.42
C PRO A 485 -35.17 13.77 -26.33
N GLN A 486 -34.78 15.04 -26.18
CA GLN A 486 -35.41 16.05 -25.32
C GLN A 486 -35.94 17.26 -26.09
N HIS A 487 -35.88 17.20 -27.42
CA HIS A 487 -36.45 18.22 -28.30
C HIS A 487 -37.62 17.64 -29.07
N ARG A 488 -38.66 18.44 -29.26
CA ARG A 488 -39.80 18.16 -30.13
C ARG A 488 -39.37 18.25 -31.60
N ALA A 489 -40.23 17.77 -32.49
CA ALA A 489 -39.97 17.80 -33.93
C ALA A 489 -39.74 19.22 -34.51
N ASP A 490 -40.22 20.27 -33.83
CA ASP A 490 -40.01 21.67 -34.22
C ASP A 490 -38.74 22.30 -33.63
N GLY A 491 -37.96 21.52 -32.86
CA GLY A 491 -36.73 21.93 -32.19
C GLY A 491 -36.94 22.61 -30.84
N SER A 492 -38.18 22.80 -30.38
CA SER A 492 -38.43 23.27 -29.01
C SER A 492 -38.14 22.16 -28.00
N LEU A 493 -37.80 22.51 -26.75
CA LEU A 493 -37.66 21.53 -25.67
C LEU A 493 -39.01 20.90 -25.33
N VAL A 494 -38.98 19.69 -24.78
CA VAL A 494 -40.12 19.06 -24.10
C VAL A 494 -40.48 19.82 -22.82
N ASP A 495 -41.68 19.62 -22.26
CA ASP A 495 -42.18 20.45 -21.13
C ASP A 495 -41.41 20.27 -19.81
N ASP A 496 -40.72 19.16 -19.64
CA ASP A 496 -39.87 18.84 -18.50
C ASP A 496 -38.62 18.16 -19.04
N GLU A 497 -37.57 18.94 -19.27
CA GLU A 497 -36.33 18.39 -19.84
C GLU A 497 -35.59 17.56 -18.79
N SER A 498 -35.32 16.30 -19.12
CA SER A 498 -34.42 15.46 -18.36
C SER A 498 -33.01 16.06 -18.47
N ASN A 499 -32.50 16.52 -17.34
CA ASN A 499 -31.13 17.03 -17.20
C ASN A 499 -30.22 16.05 -16.46
N LEU A 500 -30.64 14.79 -16.36
CA LEU A 500 -29.83 13.71 -15.86
C LEU A 500 -29.38 12.77 -16.97
N ALA A 501 -28.09 12.49 -16.95
CA ALA A 501 -27.51 11.30 -17.53
C ALA A 501 -27.19 10.31 -16.39
N TRP A 502 -27.22 9.02 -16.67
CA TRP A 502 -26.85 8.01 -15.68
C TRP A 502 -26.37 6.72 -16.33
N ALA A 503 -25.58 5.95 -15.59
CA ALA A 503 -25.17 4.60 -15.93
C ALA A 503 -25.86 3.55 -15.05
N TRP A 504 -26.06 2.35 -15.57
CA TRP A 504 -26.55 1.19 -14.80
C TRP A 504 -26.01 -0.13 -15.36
N ASP A 505 -26.10 -1.19 -14.53
CA ASP A 505 -25.60 -2.54 -14.83
C ASP A 505 -24.14 -2.60 -15.34
N ASP A 506 -23.34 -1.60 -14.95
CA ASP A 506 -21.94 -1.39 -15.34
C ASP A 506 -21.68 -1.35 -16.87
N ARG A 507 -22.72 -1.32 -17.70
CA ARG A 507 -22.60 -1.44 -19.18
C ARG A 507 -23.62 -0.63 -19.97
N TYR A 508 -24.64 -0.07 -19.33
CA TYR A 508 -25.61 0.79 -20.00
C TYR A 508 -25.48 2.22 -19.50
N LEU A 509 -25.70 3.16 -20.42
CA LEU A 509 -25.76 4.59 -20.14
C LEU A 509 -26.99 5.16 -20.83
N ALA A 510 -27.59 6.18 -20.23
CA ALA A 510 -28.62 6.99 -20.85
C ALA A 510 -28.12 8.43 -20.94
N ILE A 511 -28.07 8.95 -22.16
CA ILE A 511 -27.63 10.32 -22.45
C ILE A 511 -28.80 11.03 -23.12
N PRO A 512 -29.38 12.08 -22.53
CA PRO A 512 -30.37 12.91 -23.20
C PRO A 512 -29.70 13.91 -24.16
N THR A 513 -30.43 14.42 -25.17
CA THR A 513 -29.90 15.41 -26.12
C THR A 513 -29.43 16.71 -25.45
N THR A 514 -29.96 17.05 -24.27
CA THR A 514 -29.53 18.20 -23.44
C THR A 514 -28.05 18.14 -23.07
N TYR A 515 -27.46 16.94 -22.98
CA TYR A 515 -26.03 16.75 -22.69
C TYR A 515 -25.09 17.01 -23.87
N THR A 516 -25.61 17.40 -25.05
CA THR A 516 -24.80 17.63 -26.26
C THR A 516 -24.57 19.13 -26.59
N GLY A 517 -24.87 20.03 -25.65
CA GLY A 517 -24.96 21.49 -25.87
C GLY A 517 -23.67 22.22 -26.27
N GLU A 518 -22.48 21.69 -25.99
CA GLU A 518 -21.20 22.40 -26.16
C GLU A 518 -20.72 22.55 -27.62
N GLY A 519 -21.46 21.99 -28.58
CA GLY A 519 -21.15 22.05 -30.00
C GLY A 519 -20.53 20.76 -30.55
N ILE A 520 -20.58 20.62 -31.87
CA ILE A 520 -20.11 19.41 -32.57
C ILE A 520 -18.58 19.32 -32.48
N GLY A 521 -18.06 18.15 -32.07
CA GLY A 521 -16.62 17.88 -31.99
C GLY A 521 -15.88 18.49 -30.79
N VAL A 522 -16.61 19.09 -29.85
CA VAL A 522 -16.09 19.45 -28.53
C VAL A 522 -16.14 18.20 -27.64
N PRO A 523 -15.08 17.88 -26.87
CA PRO A 523 -15.13 16.83 -25.86
C PRO A 523 -16.27 17.07 -24.87
N ASN A 524 -16.97 16.01 -24.47
CA ASN A 524 -18.18 16.08 -23.67
C ASN A 524 -17.90 15.53 -22.26
N ALA A 525 -17.93 16.41 -21.26
CA ALA A 525 -17.54 16.06 -19.88
C ALA A 525 -18.57 15.15 -19.21
N GLY A 526 -19.86 15.37 -19.48
CA GLY A 526 -20.92 14.50 -19.02
C GLY A 526 -20.81 13.10 -19.60
N LEU A 527 -20.56 12.96 -20.90
CA LEU A 527 -20.34 11.64 -21.50
C LEU A 527 -19.11 10.92 -20.89
N LEU A 528 -18.01 11.65 -20.66
CA LEU A 528 -16.86 11.07 -19.96
C LEU A 528 -17.22 10.61 -18.54
N HIS A 529 -17.96 11.42 -17.79
CA HIS A 529 -18.43 11.07 -16.46
C HIS A 529 -19.24 9.77 -16.47
N GLU A 530 -20.27 9.69 -17.31
CA GLU A 530 -21.14 8.51 -17.33
C GLU A 530 -20.41 7.23 -17.76
N VAL A 531 -19.47 7.33 -18.72
CA VAL A 531 -18.64 6.17 -19.09
C VAL A 531 -17.73 5.74 -17.94
N MET A 532 -17.26 6.68 -17.12
CA MET A 532 -16.42 6.36 -15.97
C MET A 532 -17.16 5.58 -14.87
N HIS A 533 -18.48 5.70 -14.73
CA HIS A 533 -19.24 4.84 -13.82
C HIS A 533 -19.14 3.36 -14.19
N ASN A 534 -19.02 3.02 -15.48
CA ASN A 534 -18.84 1.63 -15.90
C ASN A 534 -17.43 1.13 -15.59
N TYR A 535 -16.39 1.97 -15.77
CA TYR A 535 -15.04 1.64 -15.32
C TYR A 535 -14.98 1.46 -13.80
N GLU A 536 -15.65 2.33 -13.06
CA GLU A 536 -15.78 2.26 -11.61
C GLU A 536 -16.48 0.97 -11.16
N GLY A 537 -17.61 0.63 -11.81
CA GLY A 537 -18.37 -0.59 -11.60
C GLY A 537 -17.51 -1.83 -11.80
N TYR A 538 -16.77 -1.91 -12.91
CA TYR A 538 -15.84 -3.00 -13.16
C TYR A 538 -14.70 -3.06 -12.14
N ASN A 539 -14.10 -1.93 -11.79
CA ASN A 539 -13.04 -1.86 -10.78
C ASN A 539 -13.52 -2.42 -9.42
N ARG A 540 -14.75 -2.09 -9.02
CA ARG A 540 -15.37 -2.57 -7.78
C ARG A 540 -15.79 -4.04 -7.84
N ASN A 541 -16.49 -4.41 -8.91
CA ASN A 541 -17.24 -5.67 -8.99
C ASN A 541 -16.37 -6.83 -9.51
N VAL A 542 -15.42 -6.54 -10.42
CA VAL A 542 -14.56 -7.55 -11.04
C VAL A 542 -13.16 -7.53 -10.42
N LEU A 543 -12.53 -6.35 -10.35
CA LEU A 543 -11.18 -6.24 -9.78
C LEU A 543 -11.17 -6.18 -8.25
N ARG A 544 -12.37 -6.13 -7.63
CA ARG A 544 -12.56 -6.03 -6.17
C ARG A 544 -11.84 -4.86 -5.50
N SER A 545 -11.53 -3.82 -6.28
CA SER A 545 -10.89 -2.59 -5.80
C SER A 545 -11.86 -1.69 -5.03
N TYR A 546 -11.29 -0.74 -4.29
CA TYR A 546 -12.01 0.37 -3.68
C TYR A 546 -11.87 1.63 -4.52
N ASN A 547 -13.01 2.28 -4.81
CA ASN A 547 -13.07 3.49 -5.65
C ASN A 547 -13.01 4.79 -4.85
N GLY A 548 -13.04 4.73 -3.52
CA GLY A 548 -13.10 5.91 -2.67
C GLY A 548 -14.47 6.19 -2.09
N ILE A 549 -14.52 7.11 -1.14
CA ILE A 549 -15.77 7.64 -0.59
C ILE A 549 -16.58 8.26 -1.73
N HIS A 550 -17.80 7.76 -1.94
CA HIS A 550 -18.70 8.10 -3.06
C HIS A 550 -18.10 7.92 -4.47
N GLY A 551 -16.90 7.34 -4.58
CA GLY A 551 -16.25 7.02 -5.85
C GLY A 551 -16.19 8.19 -6.82
N LEU A 552 -16.75 8.04 -8.03
CA LEU A 552 -16.76 9.09 -9.07
C LEU A 552 -17.48 10.37 -8.64
N HIS A 553 -18.52 10.26 -7.80
CA HIS A 553 -19.22 11.42 -7.23
C HIS A 553 -18.50 12.03 -6.03
N GLY A 554 -17.43 11.38 -5.54
CA GLY A 554 -16.63 11.86 -4.41
C GLY A 554 -15.71 13.04 -4.72
N SER A 555 -15.85 13.71 -5.87
CA SER A 555 -14.98 14.81 -6.27
C SER A 555 -14.93 15.91 -5.20
N SER A 556 -16.09 16.33 -4.66
CA SER A 556 -16.18 17.30 -3.56
C SER A 556 -15.54 16.77 -2.28
N ASN A 557 -15.79 15.51 -1.92
CA ASN A 557 -15.22 14.86 -0.73
C ASN A 557 -13.68 14.76 -0.80
N HIS A 558 -13.10 14.85 -1.99
CA HIS A 558 -11.65 14.84 -2.22
C HIS A 558 -11.05 16.23 -2.54
N GLY A 559 -11.86 17.29 -2.52
CA GLY A 559 -11.40 18.67 -2.70
C GLY A 559 -11.41 19.20 -4.13
N TYR A 560 -12.00 18.47 -5.08
CA TYR A 560 -12.04 18.82 -6.50
C TYR A 560 -13.37 19.44 -6.90
N TYR A 561 -13.37 20.66 -7.41
CA TYR A 561 -14.56 21.38 -7.90
C TYR A 561 -14.56 21.56 -9.41
N ALA A 562 -15.74 21.79 -9.99
CA ALA A 562 -15.91 22.07 -11.41
C ALA A 562 -15.12 23.33 -11.82
N GLY A 563 -14.34 23.26 -12.90
CA GLY A 563 -13.50 24.37 -13.35
C GLY A 563 -12.12 24.44 -12.69
N SER A 564 -11.81 23.53 -11.75
CA SER A 564 -10.54 23.55 -11.03
C SER A 564 -9.36 23.34 -11.98
N ASN A 565 -8.22 23.99 -11.67
CA ASN A 565 -7.03 24.02 -12.53
C ASN A 565 -7.27 24.60 -13.94
N GLY A 566 -8.36 25.35 -14.15
CA GLY A 566 -8.76 25.88 -15.47
C GLY A 566 -9.24 24.79 -16.43
N GLU A 567 -9.55 23.60 -15.93
CA GLU A 567 -10.08 22.48 -16.71
C GLU A 567 -11.60 22.60 -16.86
N HIS A 568 -12.14 22.03 -17.93
CA HIS A 568 -13.58 22.05 -18.15
C HIS A 568 -14.27 21.16 -17.10
N ASP A 569 -15.30 21.68 -16.43
CA ASP A 569 -16.09 20.91 -15.47
C ASP A 569 -15.20 20.12 -14.47
N PHE A 570 -15.47 18.84 -14.20
CA PHE A 570 -14.66 18.00 -13.30
C PHE A 570 -13.51 17.26 -14.00
N VAL A 571 -13.07 17.67 -15.20
CA VAL A 571 -12.00 16.97 -15.93
C VAL A 571 -10.69 16.89 -15.14
N TYR A 572 -10.41 17.87 -14.26
CA TYR A 572 -9.27 17.80 -13.35
C TYR A 572 -9.37 16.60 -12.39
N PHE A 573 -10.55 16.33 -11.84
CA PHE A 573 -10.79 15.14 -11.03
C PHE A 573 -10.71 13.87 -11.88
N TYR A 574 -11.40 13.84 -13.03
CA TYR A 574 -11.44 12.66 -13.91
C TYR A 574 -10.04 12.24 -14.33
N ARG A 575 -9.15 13.19 -14.65
CA ARG A 575 -7.76 12.89 -14.96
C ARG A 575 -7.05 12.17 -13.83
N HIS A 576 -7.20 12.64 -12.59
CA HIS A 576 -6.55 12.01 -11.44
C HIS A 576 -7.17 10.64 -11.16
N PHE A 577 -8.49 10.51 -11.29
CA PHE A 577 -9.21 9.26 -11.06
C PHE A 577 -8.87 8.19 -12.11
N LEU A 578 -8.82 8.54 -13.40
CA LEU A 578 -8.36 7.63 -14.47
C LEU A 578 -6.93 7.12 -14.22
N ARG A 579 -6.10 7.93 -13.55
CA ARG A 579 -4.69 7.63 -13.29
C ARG A 579 -4.44 6.95 -11.95
N GLY A 580 -5.47 6.70 -11.12
CA GLY A 580 -5.26 6.15 -9.78
C GLY A 580 -4.51 7.14 -8.87
N GLN A 581 -4.75 8.44 -9.01
CA GLN A 581 -4.01 9.53 -8.36
C GLN A 581 -4.86 10.38 -7.42
N VAL A 582 -6.11 9.99 -7.17
CA VAL A 582 -6.93 10.63 -6.15
C VAL A 582 -6.52 10.08 -4.79
N ALA A 583 -6.18 10.94 -3.84
CA ALA A 583 -5.70 10.54 -2.53
C ALA A 583 -6.85 10.57 -1.51
N GLU A 584 -7.11 9.45 -0.83
CA GLU A 584 -8.01 9.35 0.32
C GLU A 584 -7.22 9.31 1.63
N PHE A 585 -7.75 10.00 2.64
CA PHE A 585 -7.17 10.10 3.98
C PHE A 585 -8.22 9.75 5.04
N GLU A 586 -7.74 9.37 6.22
CA GLU A 586 -8.61 9.06 7.37
C GLU A 586 -9.58 10.21 7.71
N ALA A 587 -9.23 11.47 7.45
CA ALA A 587 -10.12 12.58 7.74
C ALA A 587 -11.28 12.75 6.74
N MET A 588 -11.21 12.15 5.54
CA MET A 588 -12.25 12.32 4.52
C MET A 588 -13.51 11.53 4.88
N ARG A 589 -14.68 12.15 4.66
CA ARG A 589 -15.99 11.61 5.06
C ARG A 589 -17.08 12.00 4.07
N PRO A 590 -18.16 11.20 3.96
CA PRO A 590 -19.34 11.52 3.15
C PRO A 590 -19.97 12.89 3.43
N ASP A 591 -19.94 13.32 4.70
CA ASP A 591 -20.52 14.56 5.20
C ASP A 591 -19.56 15.76 5.13
N GLN A 592 -18.33 15.55 4.64
CA GLN A 592 -17.35 16.60 4.45
C GLN A 592 -17.17 16.90 2.96
N ASP A 593 -17.42 18.15 2.59
CA ASP A 593 -17.11 18.67 1.26
C ASP A 593 -15.88 19.58 1.29
N TRP A 594 -15.16 19.58 0.18
CA TRP A 594 -14.07 20.50 -0.15
C TRP A 594 -12.89 20.50 0.83
N PRO A 595 -12.35 19.34 1.29
CA PRO A 595 -11.06 19.35 1.96
C PRO A 595 -9.97 19.85 1.02
N SER A 596 -8.80 20.19 1.57
CA SER A 596 -7.63 20.39 0.73
C SER A 596 -7.33 19.11 -0.05
N ILE A 597 -7.12 19.22 -1.36
CA ILE A 597 -6.57 18.12 -2.18
C ILE A 597 -5.29 17.66 -1.51
N GLY A 598 -5.27 16.42 -1.02
CA GLY A 598 -4.32 16.06 0.01
C GLY A 598 -2.90 15.77 -0.51
N ALA A 599 -1.97 15.69 0.45
CA ALA A 599 -0.56 15.44 0.22
C ALA A 599 -0.30 14.01 -0.29
N THR A 600 0.80 13.81 -1.01
CA THR A 600 1.09 12.50 -1.65
C THR A 600 1.66 11.41 -0.71
N SER A 601 1.89 11.72 0.57
CA SER A 601 2.45 10.77 1.54
C SER A 601 1.37 10.19 2.43
N GLY A 602 1.29 8.86 2.52
CA GLY A 602 0.39 8.17 3.45
C GLY A 602 -1.06 8.07 2.97
N SER A 603 -1.35 8.33 1.71
CA SER A 603 -2.71 8.22 1.16
C SER A 603 -3.02 6.82 0.63
N LEU A 604 -4.28 6.42 0.67
CA LEU A 604 -4.79 5.41 -0.24
C LEU A 604 -5.04 6.09 -1.60
N TYR A 605 -4.45 5.55 -2.65
CA TYR A 605 -4.64 6.08 -3.99
C TYR A 605 -5.79 5.36 -4.71
N LEU A 606 -6.71 6.16 -5.22
CA LEU A 606 -7.99 5.72 -5.76
C LEU A 606 -8.07 6.03 -7.24
N GLY A 607 -8.84 5.18 -7.92
CA GLY A 607 -9.18 5.37 -9.30
C GLY A 607 -9.31 4.07 -10.07
N VAL A 608 -9.46 4.23 -11.38
CA VAL A 608 -9.75 3.12 -12.32
C VAL A 608 -8.55 2.76 -13.19
N PHE A 609 -7.35 3.18 -12.83
CA PHE A 609 -6.13 2.89 -13.60
C PHE A 609 -5.94 1.40 -13.92
N PRO A 610 -6.19 0.45 -12.99
CA PRO A 610 -6.13 -0.98 -13.32
C PRO A 610 -7.07 -1.39 -14.45
N VAL A 611 -8.27 -0.82 -14.52
CA VAL A 611 -9.24 -1.09 -15.60
C VAL A 611 -8.70 -0.62 -16.94
N LEU A 612 -8.11 0.58 -16.99
CA LEU A 612 -7.53 1.12 -18.22
C LEU A 612 -6.26 0.37 -18.66
N ARG A 613 -5.55 -0.23 -17.69
CA ARG A 613 -4.30 -0.96 -17.94
C ARG A 613 -4.53 -2.38 -18.44
N HIS A 614 -5.61 -3.02 -18.00
CA HIS A 614 -5.86 -4.45 -18.22
C HIS A 614 -7.15 -4.76 -18.98
N GLY A 615 -8.06 -3.78 -19.10
CA GLY A 615 -9.30 -3.85 -19.85
C GLY A 615 -10.43 -4.64 -19.16
N PHE A 616 -11.60 -4.66 -19.82
CA PHE A 616 -12.81 -5.37 -19.34
C PHE A 616 -12.75 -6.91 -19.40
N ASN A 617 -11.67 -7.45 -19.97
CA ASN A 617 -11.55 -8.90 -20.25
C ASN A 617 -10.80 -9.69 -19.17
N VAL A 618 -10.34 -9.04 -18.11
CA VAL A 618 -9.70 -9.72 -16.96
C VAL A 618 -10.79 -10.31 -16.06
N ARG A 619 -11.26 -11.50 -16.42
CA ARG A 619 -12.15 -12.32 -15.56
C ARG A 619 -11.38 -13.33 -14.75
#